data_AF-A0A957MA88-F1
#
_entry.id   AF-A0A957MA88-F1
#
_cell.length_a   1.000
_cell.length_b   1.000
_cell.length_c   1.000
_cell.angle_alpha   90.00
_cell.angle_beta   90.00
_cell.angle_gamma   90.00
#
_symmetry.space_group_name_H-M   'P 1'
#
loop_
_entity.id
_entity.type
_entity.pdbx_description
1 polymer ?
#
loop_
_entity_poly.entity_id
_entity_poly.type
_entity_poly.pdbx_seq_one_letter_code
_entity_poly.pdbx_strand_id
1 'polypeptide(L)'
;TYHERARSPFPFIAQHTLLRYARTLPETDAQFRGQLDDARFRSIVNAVPAAWLGEETLFADTEALRDAYVAYLSERLANSTVFVEEAVRARALLV
;
A
#
# COMPACT_ATOMS: atom_id res chain seq x y z
N THR A 1 -0.63 -13.35 -7.68
CA THR A 1 -1.81 -12.48 -7.87
C THR A 1 -1.62 -11.15 -7.15
N TYR A 2 -2.53 -10.17 -7.27
CA TYR A 2 -2.43 -8.95 -6.48
C TYR A 2 -2.62 -9.20 -4.97
N HIS A 3 -3.41 -10.20 -4.58
CA HIS A 3 -3.58 -10.60 -3.17
C HIS A 3 -2.28 -11.06 -2.51
N GLU A 4 -1.46 -11.87 -3.19
CA GLU A 4 -0.16 -12.29 -2.67
C GLU A 4 0.77 -11.10 -2.45
N ARG A 5 0.78 -10.17 -3.42
CA ARG A 5 1.54 -8.91 -3.30
C ARG A 5 1.01 -8.02 -2.18
N ALA A 6 -0.28 -8.05 -1.85
CA ALA A 6 -0.83 -7.29 -0.74
C ALA A 6 -0.26 -7.79 0.61
N ARG A 7 0.06 -9.08 0.71
CA ARG A 7 0.59 -9.72 1.92
C ARG A 7 2.12 -9.80 1.97
N SER A 8 2.83 -9.35 0.93
CA SER A 8 4.29 -9.52 0.84
C SER A 8 5.06 -8.39 1.57
N PRO A 9 6.31 -8.62 1.99
CA PRO A 9 7.21 -7.51 2.32
C PRO A 9 7.40 -6.57 1.11
N PHE A 10 7.96 -5.38 1.35
CA PHE A 10 8.34 -4.44 0.30
C PHE A 10 9.88 -4.24 0.28
N PRO A 11 10.64 -5.13 -0.37
CA PRO A 11 12.11 -5.14 -0.29
C PRO A 11 12.76 -3.88 -0.89
N PHE A 12 12.09 -3.22 -1.84
CA PHE A 12 12.58 -1.97 -2.43
C PHE A 12 12.63 -0.80 -1.44
N ILE A 13 12.06 -0.94 -0.23
CA ILE A 13 12.20 0.07 0.83
C ILE A 13 13.67 0.34 1.17
N ALA A 14 14.56 -0.67 1.05
CA ALA A 14 15.99 -0.53 1.30
C ALA A 14 16.67 0.52 0.41
N GLN A 15 16.06 0.86 -0.74
CA GLN A 15 16.56 1.85 -1.70
C GLN A 15 15.95 3.24 -1.47
N HIS A 16 15.09 3.42 -0.46
CA HIS A 16 14.37 4.67 -0.25
C HIS A 16 15.28 5.76 0.33
N THR A 17 15.39 6.89 -0.36
CA THR A 17 16.30 8.01 -0.03
C THR A 17 16.17 8.51 1.41
N LEU A 18 14.95 8.48 1.96
CA LEU A 18 14.67 8.96 3.33
C LEU A 18 14.69 7.86 4.41
N LEU A 19 14.98 6.59 4.08
CA LEU A 19 14.89 5.48 5.03
C LEU A 19 15.78 5.68 6.26
N ARG A 20 16.99 6.23 6.08
CA ARG A 20 17.92 6.53 7.18
C ARG A 20 17.31 7.43 8.28
N TYR A 21 16.33 8.27 7.94
CA TYR A 21 15.69 9.20 8.87
C TYR A 21 14.40 8.66 9.51
N ALA A 22 13.87 7.52 9.04
CA ALA A 22 12.58 6.97 9.45
C ALA A 22 12.66 6.26 10.82
N ARG A 23 12.74 7.06 11.90
CA ARG A 23 12.98 6.54 13.27
C ARG A 23 11.75 5.95 13.96
N THR A 24 10.55 6.30 13.51
CA THR A 24 9.29 6.00 14.21
C THR A 24 8.35 5.15 13.36
N LEU A 25 8.89 4.16 12.64
CA LEU A 25 8.14 3.34 11.69
C LEU A 25 6.96 2.59 12.37
N PRO A 26 7.15 1.86 13.49
CA PRO A 26 6.05 1.16 14.15
C PRO A 26 4.99 2.10 14.73
N GLU A 27 5.41 3.22 15.32
CA GLU A 27 4.49 4.21 15.91
C GLU A 27 3.64 4.89 14.82
N THR A 28 4.27 5.19 13.68
CA THR A 28 3.58 5.78 12.52
C THR A 28 2.56 4.80 11.95
N ASP A 29 2.92 3.53 11.79
CA ASP A 29 1.97 2.50 11.34
C ASP A 29 0.75 2.39 12.27
N ALA A 30 0.98 2.31 13.58
CA ALA A 30 -0.10 2.26 14.57
C ALA A 30 -1.00 3.51 14.52
N GLN A 31 -0.42 4.70 14.37
CA GLN A 31 -1.17 5.96 14.32
C GLN A 31 -2.02 6.11 13.05
N PHE A 32 -1.49 5.71 11.89
CA PHE A 32 -2.14 5.99 10.61
C PHE A 32 -3.01 4.85 10.10
N ARG A 33 -2.78 3.60 10.56
CA ARG A 33 -3.63 2.47 10.17
C ARG A 33 -5.11 2.73 10.49
N GLY A 34 -5.40 3.31 11.66
CA GLY A 34 -6.77 3.63 12.08
C GLY A 34 -7.43 4.79 11.33
N GLN A 35 -6.70 5.51 10.48
CA GLN A 35 -7.23 6.62 9.67
C GLN A 35 -7.64 6.19 8.26
N LEU A 36 -7.29 4.96 7.88
CA LEU A 36 -7.59 4.38 6.58
C LEU A 36 -8.60 3.26 6.75
N ASP A 37 -9.57 3.20 5.85
CA ASP A 37 -10.60 2.17 5.79
C ASP A 37 -11.08 2.02 4.34
N ASP A 38 -11.96 1.04 4.11
CA ASP A 38 -12.51 0.74 2.79
C ASP A 38 -13.20 1.96 2.16
N ALA A 39 -13.92 2.75 2.96
CA ALA A 39 -14.62 3.94 2.49
C ALA A 39 -13.65 5.05 2.05
N ARG A 40 -12.56 5.25 2.80
CA ARG A 40 -11.49 6.18 2.46
C ARG A 40 -10.76 5.75 1.20
N PHE A 41 -10.41 4.47 1.08
CA PHE A 41 -9.80 3.93 -0.13
C PHE A 41 -10.71 4.08 -1.34
N ARG A 42 -12.00 3.74 -1.20
CA ARG A 42 -13.00 3.94 -2.25
C ARG A 42 -13.07 5.40 -2.70
N SER A 43 -13.10 6.34 -1.77
CA SER A 43 -13.11 7.77 -2.08
C SER A 43 -11.86 8.21 -2.84
N ILE A 44 -10.67 7.76 -2.43
CA ILE A 44 -9.40 8.06 -3.10
C ILE A 44 -9.37 7.48 -4.51
N VAL A 45 -9.74 6.20 -4.66
CA VAL A 45 -9.75 5.50 -5.95
C VAL A 45 -10.75 6.13 -6.92
N ASN A 46 -11.92 6.56 -6.44
CA ASN A 46 -12.92 7.25 -7.25
C ASN A 46 -12.49 8.66 -7.68
N ALA A 47 -11.57 9.30 -6.96
CA ALA A 47 -11.02 10.59 -7.35
C ALA A 47 -10.06 10.50 -8.55
N VAL A 48 -9.58 9.29 -8.90
CA VAL A 48 -8.74 9.08 -10.07
C VAL A 48 -9.60 9.19 -11.34
N PRO A 49 -9.29 10.13 -12.26
CA PRO A 49 -10.02 10.29 -13.52
C PRO A 49 -10.00 9.00 -14.35
N ALA A 50 -11.15 8.62 -14.90
CA ALA A 50 -11.25 7.41 -15.73
C ALA A 50 -10.31 7.45 -16.95
N ALA A 51 -10.06 8.63 -17.50
CA ALA A 51 -9.14 8.83 -18.61
C ALA A 51 -7.67 8.43 -18.30
N TRP A 52 -7.28 8.35 -17.02
CA TRP A 52 -5.94 7.91 -16.61
C TRP A 52 -5.82 6.39 -16.47
N LEU A 53 -6.95 5.69 -16.39
CA LEU A 53 -6.99 4.24 -16.17
C LEU A 53 -6.76 3.43 -17.46
N GLY A 54 -6.68 4.11 -18.61
CA GLY A 54 -6.28 3.52 -19.90
C GLY A 54 -7.22 2.42 -20.40
N GLU A 55 -6.75 1.70 -21.42
CA GLU A 55 -7.40 0.48 -21.92
C GLU A 55 -6.92 -0.73 -21.13
N GLU A 56 -7.26 -0.78 -19.84
CA GLU A 56 -6.95 -1.93 -18.99
C GLU A 56 -7.77 -3.15 -19.44
N THR A 57 -7.10 -4.20 -19.91
CA THR A 57 -7.75 -5.42 -20.43
C THR A 57 -7.87 -6.53 -19.39
N LEU A 58 -7.22 -6.41 -18.23
CA LEU A 58 -7.25 -7.42 -17.17
C LEU A 58 -8.56 -7.42 -16.38
N PHE A 59 -9.35 -6.35 -16.47
CA PHE A 59 -10.63 -6.21 -15.77
C PHE A 59 -11.76 -5.95 -16.77
N ALA A 60 -12.99 -6.30 -16.37
CA ALA A 60 -14.16 -6.17 -17.23
C ALA A 60 -14.47 -4.71 -17.58
N ASP A 61 -14.27 -3.81 -16.62
CA ASP A 61 -14.50 -2.38 -16.77
C ASP A 61 -13.70 -1.57 -15.72
N THR A 62 -13.86 -0.25 -15.77
CA THR A 62 -13.22 0.68 -14.83
C THR A 62 -13.64 0.45 -13.38
N GLU A 63 -14.89 0.07 -13.12
CA GLU A 63 -15.36 -0.15 -11.74
C GLU A 63 -14.74 -1.42 -11.15
N ALA A 64 -14.64 -2.50 -11.93
CA ALA A 64 -13.95 -3.72 -11.53
C ALA A 64 -12.46 -3.48 -11.23
N LEU A 65 -11.78 -2.62 -12.02
CA LEU A 65 -10.43 -2.19 -11.73
C LEU A 65 -10.34 -1.41 -10.40
N ARG A 66 -11.27 -0.47 -10.17
CA ARG A 66 -11.34 0.29 -8.92
C ARG A 66 -11.59 -0.62 -7.71
N ASP A 67 -12.49 -1.58 -7.84
CA ASP A 67 -12.76 -2.61 -6.84
C ASP A 67 -11.51 -3.41 -6.49
N ALA A 68 -10.73 -3.81 -7.50
CA ALA A 68 -9.49 -4.53 -7.29
C ALA A 68 -8.43 -3.70 -6.54
N TYR A 69 -8.34 -2.39 -6.83
CA TYR A 69 -7.47 -1.49 -6.08
C TYR A 69 -7.91 -1.33 -4.62
N VAL A 70 -9.21 -1.16 -4.37
CA VAL A 70 -9.73 -1.09 -3.00
C VAL A 70 -9.43 -2.40 -2.25
N ALA A 71 -9.72 -3.56 -2.85
CA ALA A 71 -9.42 -4.85 -2.25
C ALA A 71 -7.93 -5.04 -1.96
N TYR A 72 -7.04 -4.63 -2.89
CA TYR A 72 -5.60 -4.67 -2.69
C TYR A 72 -5.15 -3.78 -1.52
N LEU A 73 -5.61 -2.53 -1.46
CA LEU A 73 -5.22 -1.55 -0.44
C LEU A 73 -5.73 -1.95 0.94
N SER A 74 -6.96 -2.46 1.04
CA SER A 74 -7.55 -2.95 2.29
C SER A 74 -6.80 -4.18 2.82
N GLU A 75 -6.52 -5.15 1.96
CA GLU A 75 -5.71 -6.32 2.33
C GLU A 75 -4.29 -5.90 2.75
N ARG A 76 -3.70 -4.94 2.05
CA ARG A 76 -2.37 -4.41 2.36
C ARG A 76 -2.35 -3.71 3.72
N LEU A 77 -3.40 -2.95 4.04
CA LEU A 77 -3.56 -2.28 5.32
C LEU A 77 -3.72 -3.29 6.46
N ALA A 78 -4.53 -4.32 6.26
CA ALA A 78 -4.75 -5.40 7.25
C ALA A 78 -3.45 -6.16 7.57
N ASN A 79 -2.55 -6.28 6.60
CA ASN A 79 -1.25 -6.97 6.74
C ASN A 79 -0.06 -5.99 6.82
N SER A 80 -0.31 -4.74 7.24
CA SER A 80 0.71 -3.68 7.17
C SER A 80 1.97 -3.94 8.00
N THR A 81 1.83 -4.70 9.10
CA THR A 81 2.97 -5.14 9.92
C THR A 81 4.07 -5.81 9.10
N VAL A 82 3.71 -6.59 8.07
CA VAL A 82 4.68 -7.32 7.23
C VAL A 82 5.65 -6.37 6.52
N PHE A 83 5.14 -5.28 5.93
CA PHE A 83 6.01 -4.34 5.22
C PHE A 83 6.67 -3.32 6.15
N VAL A 84 6.08 -3.05 7.32
CA VAL A 84 6.68 -2.21 8.37
C VAL A 84 7.90 -2.89 8.97
N GLU A 85 7.80 -4.18 9.30
CA GLU A 85 8.93 -4.97 9.79
C GLU A 85 10.08 -5.01 8.77
N GLU A 86 9.77 -5.12 7.47
CA GLU A 86 10.78 -5.04 6.41
C GLU A 86 11.47 -3.68 6.40
N ALA A 87 10.70 -2.58 6.55
CA ALA A 87 11.28 -1.24 6.64
C ALA A 87 12.18 -1.07 7.87
N VAL A 88 11.79 -1.64 9.01
CA VAL A 88 12.60 -1.64 10.24
C VAL A 88 13.90 -2.42 10.03
N ARG A 89 13.84 -3.63 9.47
CA ARG A 89 15.02 -4.44 9.13
C ARG A 89 15.95 -3.72 8.16
N ALA A 90 15.42 -3.20 7.06
CA ALA A 90 16.20 -2.49 6.06
C ALA A 90 16.88 -1.25 6.63
N ARG A 91 16.18 -0.49 7.50
CA ARG A 91 16.76 0.68 8.16
C ARG A 91 17.89 0.28 9.12
N ALA A 92 17.74 -0.82 9.86
CA ALA A 92 18.76 -1.30 10.79
C ALA A 92 20.09 -1.68 10.09
N LEU A 93 20.06 -1.99 8.79
CA LEU A 93 21.27 -2.27 8.00
C LEU A 93 21.97 -1.00 7.48
N LEU A 94 21.34 0.17 7.58
CA LEU A 94 21.91 1.46 7.15
C LEU A 94 22.63 2.23 8.26
N VAL A 95 22.46 1.82 9.53
CA VAL A 95 22.91 2.55 10.73
C VAL A 95 23.92 1.78 11.54
#